data_AF-A0A348XKH1-F1
#
_entry.id   AF-A0A348XKH1-F1
#
_cell.length_a   1.000
_cell.length_b   1.000
_cell.length_c   1.000
_cell.angle_alpha   90.00
_cell.angle_beta   90.00
_cell.angle_gamma   90.00
#
_symmetry.space_group_name_H-M   'P 1'
#
loop_
_entity.id
_entity.type
_entity.pdbx_description
1 polymer ?
#
loop_
_entity_poly.entity_id
_entity_poly.type
_entity_poly.pdbx_seq_one_letter_code
_entity_poly.pdbx_strand_id
1 'polypeptide(L)'
;MRRPVHPCLNLKALLTLVAIVITVAGCQQVERRETREAAEIRSIADFHKVYADCQICHQADAGFGAPPVAGMPRWYLAKQLAEFSTGKRGSRRENGPEVAMREAVRNLNTMVEMRGFVTFLSRLPHERSKPDVEGNAEVGSALFELHCNRCHPGGSGSRVAKAPPLVGLPGSYIVRQAANYRDGLRTVDDNDTAGLNMAEAVHQISDEQLRDIAAYLVTLER
;
A
#
# COMPACT_ATOMS: atom_id res chain seq x y z
N MET A 1 43.20 -37.83 -62.03
CA MET A 1 41.94 -37.08 -62.19
C MET A 1 40.92 -37.62 -61.19
N ARG A 2 40.68 -36.92 -60.07
CA ARG A 2 39.58 -37.21 -59.13
C ARG A 2 38.81 -35.90 -58.92
N ARG A 3 37.54 -35.87 -59.29
CA ARG A 3 36.64 -34.75 -59.00
C ARG A 3 36.05 -34.92 -57.60
N PRO A 4 35.92 -33.85 -56.78
CA PRO A 4 35.24 -33.93 -55.50
C PRO A 4 33.72 -33.91 -55.75
N VAL A 5 33.00 -34.83 -55.12
CA VAL A 5 31.54 -34.83 -55.06
C VAL A 5 31.17 -34.04 -53.81
N HIS A 6 30.68 -32.81 -53.98
CA HIS A 6 30.02 -32.10 -52.88
C HIS A 6 28.57 -32.58 -52.78
N PRO A 7 28.09 -33.01 -51.61
CA PRO A 7 26.68 -33.30 -51.45
C PRO A 7 25.93 -31.95 -51.47
N CYS A 8 25.04 -31.79 -52.45
CA CYS A 8 24.06 -30.71 -52.47
C CYS A 8 23.16 -30.84 -51.22
N LEU A 9 23.48 -30.11 -50.15
CA LEU A 9 22.53 -29.89 -49.07
C LEU A 9 21.34 -29.15 -49.69
N ASN A 10 20.18 -29.82 -49.69
CA ASN A 10 18.97 -29.32 -50.33
C ASN A 10 18.46 -28.08 -49.58
N LEU A 11 18.61 -26.90 -50.19
CA LEU A 11 18.18 -25.61 -49.63
C LEU A 11 16.69 -25.61 -49.21
N LYS A 12 15.86 -26.45 -49.84
CA LYS A 12 14.45 -26.67 -49.45
C LYS A 12 14.31 -27.34 -48.09
N ALA A 13 15.21 -28.27 -47.74
CA ALA A 13 15.21 -28.94 -46.44
C ALA A 13 15.65 -28.00 -45.31
N LEU A 14 16.53 -27.05 -45.60
CA LEU A 14 16.96 -26.02 -44.63
C LEU A 14 15.83 -24.98 -44.39
N LEU A 15 15.10 -24.59 -45.43
CA LEU A 15 13.96 -23.65 -45.34
C LEU A 15 12.74 -24.23 -44.61
N THR A 16 12.41 -25.52 -44.78
CA THR A 16 11.32 -26.16 -44.02
C THR A 16 11.66 -26.37 -42.55
N LEU A 17 12.92 -26.70 -42.21
CA LEU A 17 13.37 -26.81 -40.82
C LEU A 17 13.30 -25.47 -40.07
N VAL A 18 13.65 -24.36 -40.72
CA VAL A 18 13.56 -23.01 -40.11
C VAL A 18 12.10 -22.60 -39.86
N ALA A 19 11.18 -22.89 -40.78
CA ALA A 19 9.76 -22.59 -40.61
C ALA A 19 9.10 -23.36 -39.45
N ILE A 20 9.51 -24.61 -39.21
CA ILE A 20 9.01 -25.45 -38.10
C ILE A 20 9.54 -24.96 -36.74
N VAL A 21 10.78 -24.48 -36.67
CA VAL A 21 11.35 -23.93 -35.42
C VAL A 21 10.64 -22.63 -35.00
N ILE A 22 10.25 -21.78 -35.97
CA ILE A 22 9.54 -20.51 -35.70
C ILE A 22 8.11 -20.76 -35.18
N THR A 23 7.39 -21.74 -35.74
CA THR A 23 6.02 -22.06 -35.30
C THR A 23 5.97 -22.72 -33.91
N VAL A 24 6.90 -23.62 -33.60
CA VAL A 24 6.99 -24.26 -32.27
C VAL A 24 7.40 -23.24 -31.19
N ALA A 25 8.34 -22.34 -31.48
CA ALA A 25 8.73 -21.28 -30.55
C ALA A 25 7.59 -20.30 -30.28
N GLY A 26 6.79 -19.95 -31.30
CA GLY A 26 5.59 -19.14 -31.16
C GLY A 26 4.51 -19.80 -30.31
N CYS A 27 4.24 -21.10 -30.53
CA CYS A 27 3.26 -21.86 -29.74
C CYS A 27 3.62 -21.93 -28.25
N GLN A 28 4.90 -22.18 -27.94
CA GLN A 28 5.39 -22.19 -26.55
C GLN A 28 5.35 -20.79 -25.88
N GLN A 29 5.45 -19.71 -26.66
CA GLN A 29 5.29 -18.36 -26.13
C GLN A 29 3.83 -18.02 -25.82
N VAL A 30 2.89 -18.49 -26.64
CA VAL A 30 1.45 -18.34 -26.41
C VAL A 30 1.04 -19.11 -25.15
N GLU A 31 1.40 -20.39 -25.04
CA GLU A 31 1.08 -21.21 -23.84
C GLU A 31 1.69 -20.63 -22.54
N ARG A 32 2.94 -20.15 -22.59
CA ARG A 32 3.56 -19.47 -21.42
C ARG A 32 2.86 -18.17 -21.04
N ARG A 33 2.29 -17.45 -22.01
CA ARG A 33 1.53 -16.22 -21.76
C ARG A 33 0.16 -16.54 -21.15
N GLU A 34 -0.55 -17.51 -21.71
CA GLU A 34 -1.86 -17.95 -21.21
C GLU A 34 -1.77 -18.54 -19.79
N THR A 35 -0.75 -19.35 -19.51
CA THR A 35 -0.52 -19.90 -18.16
C THR A 35 -0.18 -18.81 -17.14
N ARG A 36 0.61 -17.80 -17.54
CA ARG A 36 0.91 -16.63 -16.70
C ARG A 36 -0.33 -15.78 -16.44
N GLU A 37 -1.14 -15.56 -17.47
CA GLU A 37 -2.39 -14.80 -17.37
C GLU A 37 -3.42 -15.52 -16.48
N ALA A 38 -3.59 -16.82 -16.63
CA ALA A 38 -4.46 -17.63 -15.76
C ALA A 38 -3.98 -17.65 -14.30
N ALA A 39 -2.66 -17.69 -14.07
CA ALA A 39 -2.09 -17.58 -12.72
C ALA A 39 -2.28 -16.18 -12.12
N GLU A 40 -2.18 -15.12 -12.92
CA GLU A 40 -2.45 -13.74 -12.51
C GLU A 40 -3.93 -13.54 -12.17
N ILE A 41 -4.86 -14.00 -13.02
CA ILE A 41 -6.31 -13.93 -12.77
C ILE A 41 -6.68 -14.67 -11.47
N ARG A 42 -6.15 -15.88 -11.28
CA ARG A 42 -6.35 -16.64 -10.02
C ARG A 42 -5.84 -15.84 -8.82
N SER A 43 -4.64 -15.26 -8.91
CA SER A 43 -4.09 -14.44 -7.82
C SER A 43 -4.95 -13.20 -7.51
N ILE A 44 -5.53 -12.55 -8.53
CA ILE A 44 -6.43 -11.41 -8.35
C ILE A 44 -7.72 -11.85 -7.66
N ALA A 45 -8.33 -12.96 -8.09
CA ALA A 45 -9.52 -13.52 -7.44
C ALA A 45 -9.26 -13.91 -5.97
N ASP A 46 -8.08 -14.48 -5.68
CA ASP A 46 -7.64 -14.79 -4.33
C ASP A 46 -7.50 -13.50 -3.48
N PHE A 47 -6.95 -12.42 -4.04
CA PHE A 47 -6.83 -11.14 -3.33
C PHE A 47 -8.17 -10.46 -3.07
N HIS A 48 -9.16 -10.57 -3.96
CA HIS A 48 -10.52 -10.10 -3.69
C HIS A 48 -11.12 -10.81 -2.47
N LYS A 49 -10.93 -12.13 -2.38
CA LYS A 49 -11.42 -12.91 -1.24
C LYS A 49 -10.73 -12.49 0.06
N VAL A 50 -9.40 -12.36 0.06
CA VAL A 50 -8.64 -11.89 1.24
C VAL A 50 -9.06 -10.48 1.64
N TYR A 51 -9.30 -9.60 0.67
CA TYR A 51 -9.72 -8.23 0.98
C TYR A 51 -11.11 -8.17 1.60
N ALA A 52 -12.04 -9.03 1.18
CA ALA A 52 -13.39 -9.08 1.76
C ALA A 52 -13.36 -9.28 3.28
N ASP A 53 -12.45 -10.11 3.80
CA ASP A 53 -12.26 -10.30 5.24
C ASP A 53 -11.71 -9.04 5.93
N CYS A 54 -10.86 -8.29 5.23
CA CYS A 54 -10.28 -7.03 5.72
C CYS A 54 -11.29 -5.88 5.72
N GLN A 55 -12.24 -5.87 4.78
CA GLN A 55 -13.24 -4.82 4.61
C GLN A 55 -14.19 -4.70 5.81
N ILE A 56 -14.36 -5.77 6.60
CA ILE A 56 -15.12 -5.75 7.87
C ILE A 56 -14.64 -4.60 8.76
N CYS A 57 -13.34 -4.34 8.81
CA CYS A 57 -12.74 -3.27 9.61
C CYS A 57 -12.26 -2.09 8.77
N HIS A 58 -11.87 -2.30 7.52
CA HIS A 58 -11.18 -1.31 6.69
C HIS A 58 -12.04 -0.67 5.59
N GLN A 59 -13.35 -0.85 5.59
CA GLN A 59 -14.23 0.00 4.78
C GLN A 59 -14.33 1.40 5.39
N ALA A 60 -14.58 2.42 4.57
CA ALA A 60 -14.60 3.82 5.00
C ALA A 60 -15.43 4.12 6.26
N ASP A 61 -16.53 3.41 6.47
CA ASP A 61 -17.49 3.63 7.55
C ASP A 61 -17.59 2.41 8.51
N ALA A 62 -16.53 1.62 8.65
CA ALA A 62 -16.57 0.39 9.43
C ALA A 62 -16.78 0.58 10.95
N GLY A 63 -16.44 1.75 11.49
CA GLY A 63 -16.61 2.07 12.91
C GLY A 63 -15.61 1.43 13.87
N PHE A 64 -14.66 0.60 13.39
CA PHE A 64 -13.67 -0.09 14.23
C PHE A 64 -12.39 0.72 14.52
N GLY A 65 -12.36 2.01 14.13
CA GLY A 65 -11.15 2.83 14.22
C GLY A 65 -10.01 2.39 13.28
N ALA A 66 -10.31 1.53 12.31
CA ALA A 66 -9.41 1.19 11.22
C ALA A 66 -9.63 2.18 10.05
N PRO A 67 -8.56 2.62 9.36
CA PRO A 67 -8.69 3.52 8.22
C PRO A 67 -9.08 2.73 6.96
N PRO A 68 -9.70 3.38 5.95
CA PRO A 68 -9.79 2.83 4.62
C PRO A 68 -8.41 2.60 4.02
N VAL A 69 -8.18 1.41 3.46
CA VAL A 69 -6.88 1.00 2.90
C VAL A 69 -6.84 0.93 1.37
N ALA A 70 -8.01 0.92 0.73
CA ALA A 70 -8.14 0.94 -0.72
C ALA A 70 -7.56 2.24 -1.32
N GLY A 71 -6.80 2.10 -2.40
CA GLY A 71 -6.19 3.24 -3.11
C GLY A 71 -5.05 3.94 -2.35
N MET A 72 -4.61 3.38 -1.22
CA MET A 72 -3.41 3.89 -0.55
C MET A 72 -2.13 3.55 -1.36
N PRO A 73 -1.09 4.40 -1.32
CA PRO A 73 0.11 4.18 -2.10
C PRO A 73 0.80 2.85 -1.74
N ARG A 74 1.20 2.10 -2.77
CA ARG A 74 1.85 0.79 -2.65
C ARG A 74 3.04 0.79 -1.68
N TRP A 75 3.85 1.84 -1.69
CA TRP A 75 5.03 1.97 -0.82
C TRP A 75 4.64 2.07 0.67
N TYR A 76 3.53 2.75 0.97
CA TYR A 76 3.05 2.93 2.33
C TYR A 76 2.39 1.65 2.84
N LEU A 77 1.49 1.07 2.04
CA LEU A 77 0.85 -0.21 2.36
C LEU A 77 1.88 -1.32 2.64
N ALA A 78 2.94 -1.41 1.82
CA ALA A 78 4.00 -2.39 2.01
C ALA A 78 4.74 -2.18 3.34
N LYS A 79 5.08 -0.93 3.69
CA LYS A 79 5.72 -0.62 4.98
C LYS A 79 4.79 -0.98 6.13
N GLN A 80 3.54 -0.55 6.10
CA GLN A 80 2.61 -0.76 7.22
C GLN A 80 2.30 -2.24 7.45
N LEU A 81 2.01 -3.02 6.40
CA LEU A 81 1.77 -4.45 6.57
C LEU A 81 3.02 -5.20 7.07
N ALA A 82 4.22 -4.81 6.62
CA ALA A 82 5.46 -5.39 7.13
C ALA A 82 5.72 -5.03 8.60
N GLU A 83 5.40 -3.81 9.02
CA GLU A 83 5.57 -3.38 10.42
C GLU A 83 4.59 -4.06 11.36
N PHE A 84 3.33 -4.21 10.95
CA PHE A 84 2.36 -5.00 11.69
C PHE A 84 2.75 -6.48 11.71
N SER A 85 3.12 -7.08 10.59
CA SER A 85 3.45 -8.53 10.56
C SER A 85 4.66 -8.88 11.43
N THR A 86 5.63 -7.97 11.53
CA THR A 86 6.83 -8.14 12.38
C THR A 86 6.63 -7.68 13.83
N GLY A 87 5.48 -7.10 14.16
CA GLY A 87 5.19 -6.53 15.47
C GLY A 87 5.94 -5.22 15.78
N LYS A 88 6.67 -4.66 14.81
CA LYS A 88 7.27 -3.32 14.90
C LYS A 88 6.21 -2.24 15.10
N ARG A 89 5.00 -2.46 14.59
CA ARG A 89 3.80 -1.66 14.86
C ARG A 89 2.75 -2.55 15.51
N GLY A 90 1.97 -2.02 16.46
CA GLY A 90 0.99 -2.79 17.23
C GLY A 90 1.58 -3.66 18.35
N SER A 91 2.76 -3.30 18.87
CA SER A 91 3.36 -3.97 20.05
C SER A 91 2.82 -3.45 21.39
N ARG A 92 2.33 -2.20 21.43
CA ARG A 92 1.80 -1.55 22.64
C ARG A 92 0.37 -1.99 22.89
N ARG A 93 0.12 -2.60 24.06
CA ARG A 93 -1.20 -3.15 24.43
C ARG A 93 -2.26 -2.06 24.62
N GLU A 94 -1.81 -0.87 24.98
CA GLU A 94 -2.62 0.34 25.12
C GLU A 94 -3.20 0.79 23.78
N ASN A 95 -2.54 0.45 22.66
CA ASN A 95 -2.98 0.77 21.31
C ASN A 95 -3.77 -0.41 20.70
N GLY A 96 -4.95 -0.67 21.29
CA GLY A 96 -5.82 -1.81 20.93
C GLY A 96 -6.08 -1.96 19.42
N PRO A 97 -6.44 -0.91 18.67
CA PRO A 97 -6.65 -1.01 17.22
C PRO A 97 -5.42 -1.49 16.44
N GLU A 98 -4.22 -1.09 16.84
CA GLU A 98 -2.98 -1.56 16.21
C GLU A 98 -2.62 -2.99 16.61
N VAL A 99 -2.92 -3.41 17.84
CA VAL A 99 -2.78 -4.81 18.26
C VAL A 99 -3.73 -5.70 17.45
N ALA A 100 -4.98 -5.27 17.25
CA ALA A 100 -5.93 -6.00 16.41
C ALA A 100 -5.42 -6.13 14.97
N MET A 101 -4.89 -5.05 14.40
CA MET A 101 -4.31 -5.08 13.06
C MET A 101 -3.06 -5.98 12.99
N ARG A 102 -2.20 -5.95 14.02
CA ARG A 102 -1.07 -6.87 14.13
C ARG A 102 -1.53 -8.31 14.02
N GLU A 103 -2.47 -8.73 14.86
CA GLU A 103 -2.99 -10.11 14.86
C GLU A 103 -3.67 -10.48 13.53
N ALA A 104 -4.42 -9.56 12.93
CA ALA A 104 -5.10 -9.78 11.66
C ALA A 104 -4.12 -10.10 10.51
N VAL A 105 -2.92 -9.53 10.51
CA VAL A 105 -1.94 -9.72 9.42
C VAL A 105 -0.91 -10.82 9.68
N ARG A 106 -0.91 -11.46 10.86
CA ARG A 106 0.06 -12.53 11.18
C ARG A 106 -0.02 -13.73 10.24
N ASN A 107 -1.19 -13.94 9.64
CA ASN A 107 -1.46 -15.03 8.71
C ASN A 107 -1.37 -14.59 7.23
N LEU A 108 -0.77 -13.44 6.92
CA LEU A 108 -0.37 -13.12 5.54
C LEU A 108 0.91 -13.90 5.24
N ASN A 109 0.74 -15.04 4.57
CA ASN A 109 1.62 -16.21 4.69
C ASN A 109 2.95 -16.12 3.92
N THR A 110 3.18 -15.13 3.07
CA THR A 110 4.45 -14.96 2.36
C THR A 110 4.72 -13.52 1.89
N MET A 111 6.00 -13.21 1.65
CA MET A 111 6.41 -11.94 1.02
C MET A 111 5.85 -11.75 -0.39
N VAL A 112 5.60 -12.83 -1.13
CA VAL A 112 5.07 -12.77 -2.51
C VAL A 112 3.58 -12.43 -2.47
N GLU A 113 2.80 -13.09 -1.62
CA GLU A 113 1.40 -12.76 -1.39
C GLU A 113 1.25 -11.33 -0.90
N MET A 114 2.09 -10.88 0.05
CA MET A 114 2.04 -9.50 0.54
C MET A 114 2.31 -8.48 -0.57
N ARG A 115 3.29 -8.72 -1.45
CA ARG A 115 3.57 -7.82 -2.60
C ARG A 115 2.42 -7.79 -3.60
N GLY A 116 1.82 -8.93 -3.90
CA GLY A 116 0.66 -9.03 -4.80
C GLY A 116 -0.55 -8.31 -4.20
N PHE A 117 -0.86 -8.59 -2.94
CA PHE A 117 -1.98 -8.00 -2.21
C PHE A 117 -1.86 -6.48 -2.07
N VAL A 118 -0.67 -5.97 -1.72
CA VAL A 118 -0.41 -4.53 -1.64
C VAL A 118 -0.53 -3.86 -3.02
N THR A 119 -0.12 -4.54 -4.09
CA THR A 119 -0.32 -4.05 -5.46
C THR A 119 -1.81 -3.98 -5.81
N PHE A 120 -2.56 -5.03 -5.47
CA PHE A 120 -4.02 -5.09 -5.63
C PHE A 120 -4.71 -3.94 -4.89
N LEU A 121 -4.49 -3.78 -3.58
CA LEU A 121 -5.08 -2.70 -2.77
C LEU A 121 -4.76 -1.30 -3.32
N SER A 122 -3.53 -1.09 -3.78
CA SER A 122 -3.10 0.22 -4.31
C SER A 122 -3.78 0.62 -5.63
N ARG A 123 -4.42 -0.32 -6.32
CA ARG A 123 -5.16 -0.11 -7.57
C ARG A 123 -6.66 0.03 -7.36
N LEU A 124 -7.16 -0.26 -6.16
CA LEU A 124 -8.56 -0.05 -5.83
C LEU A 124 -8.87 1.45 -5.81
N PRO A 125 -10.13 1.85 -6.10
CA PRO A 125 -10.58 3.21 -5.88
C PRO A 125 -10.33 3.65 -4.44
N HIS A 126 -9.94 4.90 -4.26
CA HIS A 126 -9.77 5.45 -2.92
C HIS A 126 -11.15 5.65 -2.28
N GLU A 127 -11.33 5.12 -1.08
CA GLU A 127 -12.53 5.33 -0.28
C GLU A 127 -12.30 6.47 0.71
N ARG A 128 -13.27 7.39 0.80
CA ARG A 128 -13.27 8.49 1.75
C ARG A 128 -14.17 8.15 2.93
N SER A 129 -13.65 8.29 4.14
CA SER A 129 -14.46 8.26 5.36
C SER A 129 -15.27 9.54 5.53
N LYS A 130 -16.47 9.42 6.10
CA LYS A 130 -17.24 10.59 6.50
C LYS A 130 -16.50 11.36 7.61
N PRO A 131 -16.64 12.70 7.66
CA PRO A 131 -16.16 13.48 8.79
C PRO A 131 -16.70 12.93 10.11
N ASP A 132 -15.82 12.66 11.07
CA ASP A 132 -16.12 12.02 12.36
C ASP A 132 -15.45 12.72 13.56
N VAL A 133 -14.95 13.95 13.35
CA VAL A 133 -14.28 14.74 14.38
C VAL A 133 -14.84 16.16 14.39
N GLU A 134 -15.02 16.70 15.59
CA GLU A 134 -15.34 18.12 15.81
C GLU A 134 -14.05 18.92 16.06
N GLY A 135 -13.96 20.11 15.48
CA GLY A 135 -12.83 21.02 15.62
C GLY A 135 -13.00 22.27 14.76
N ASN A 136 -12.16 23.27 14.99
CA ASN A 136 -12.12 24.51 14.21
C ASN A 136 -11.22 24.32 12.96
N ALA A 137 -11.84 24.11 11.80
CA ALA A 137 -11.13 23.90 10.54
C ALA A 137 -10.30 25.11 10.08
N GLU A 138 -10.66 26.34 10.46
CA GLU A 138 -9.89 27.54 10.13
C GLU A 138 -8.56 27.58 10.90
N VAL A 139 -8.63 27.34 12.21
CA VAL A 139 -7.43 27.15 13.06
C VAL A 139 -6.62 25.94 12.58
N GLY A 140 -7.31 24.84 12.26
CA GLY A 140 -6.72 23.62 11.73
C GLY A 140 -5.92 23.82 10.45
N SER A 141 -6.43 24.64 9.53
CA SER A 141 -5.73 24.99 8.29
C SER A 141 -4.40 25.71 8.57
N ALA A 142 -4.40 26.69 9.48
CA ALA A 142 -3.19 27.41 9.83
C ALA A 142 -2.14 26.51 10.52
N LEU A 143 -2.59 25.64 11.43
CA LEU A 143 -1.73 24.66 12.09
C LEU A 143 -1.17 23.64 11.10
N PHE A 144 -2.00 23.16 10.17
CA PHE A 144 -1.58 22.21 9.14
C PHE A 144 -0.49 22.81 8.24
N GLU A 145 -0.67 24.06 7.80
CA GLU A 145 0.32 24.76 6.98
C GLU A 145 1.67 24.90 7.71
N LEU A 146 1.64 25.24 9.00
CA LEU A 146 2.85 25.45 9.79
C LEU A 146 3.60 24.15 10.11
N HIS A 147 2.87 23.09 10.47
CA HIS A 147 3.47 21.89 11.08
C HIS A 147 3.51 20.67 10.14
N CYS A 148 2.59 20.58 9.18
CA CYS A 148 2.34 19.33 8.45
C CYS A 148 2.65 19.45 6.95
N ASN A 149 2.30 20.58 6.32
CA ASN A 149 2.25 20.74 4.87
C ASN A 149 3.62 20.51 4.20
N ARG A 150 4.73 20.82 4.88
CA ARG A 150 6.09 20.56 4.38
C ARG A 150 6.33 19.10 4.00
N CYS A 151 5.82 18.16 4.80
CA CYS A 151 5.98 16.73 4.59
C CYS A 151 4.74 16.12 3.91
N HIS A 152 3.56 16.62 4.25
CA HIS A 152 2.27 16.18 3.73
C HIS A 152 1.66 17.26 2.81
N PRO A 153 2.24 17.57 1.65
CA PRO A 153 1.79 18.68 0.81
C PRO A 153 0.31 18.52 0.42
N GLY A 154 -0.50 19.53 0.76
CA GLY A 154 -1.95 19.54 0.53
C GLY A 154 -2.70 18.35 1.14
N GLY A 155 -2.12 17.71 2.17
CA GLY A 155 -2.64 16.48 2.77
C GLY A 155 -2.52 15.23 1.88
N SER A 156 -2.04 15.34 0.64
CA SER A 156 -1.87 14.22 -0.29
C SER A 156 -0.62 13.38 -0.01
N GLY A 157 0.28 13.88 0.84
CA GLY A 157 1.51 13.18 1.18
C GLY A 157 2.61 13.30 0.13
N SER A 158 3.78 12.75 0.44
CA SER A 158 4.95 12.75 -0.44
C SER A 158 5.76 11.49 -0.22
N ARG A 159 5.97 10.72 -1.31
CA ARG A 159 6.86 9.55 -1.25
C ARG A 159 8.30 9.94 -0.94
N VAL A 160 8.75 11.11 -1.41
CA VAL A 160 10.11 11.62 -1.14
C VAL A 160 10.28 11.90 0.35
N ALA A 161 9.28 12.53 0.98
CA ALA A 161 9.26 12.75 2.42
C ALA A 161 8.88 11.50 3.23
N LYS A 162 8.55 10.38 2.57
CA LYS A 162 7.96 9.16 3.16
C LYS A 162 6.70 9.44 3.99
N ALA A 163 5.96 10.48 3.61
CA ALA A 163 4.75 10.95 4.26
C ALA A 163 3.52 10.42 3.51
N PRO A 164 2.64 9.61 4.13
CA PRO A 164 1.46 9.09 3.48
C PRO A 164 0.40 10.17 3.21
N PRO A 165 -0.57 9.92 2.31
CA PRO A 165 -1.76 10.74 2.22
C PRO A 165 -2.54 10.70 3.53
N LEU A 166 -3.07 11.86 3.91
CA LEU A 166 -3.95 12.08 5.06
C LEU A 166 -5.39 12.33 4.61
N VAL A 167 -5.59 12.92 3.43
CA VAL A 167 -6.91 13.15 2.85
C VAL A 167 -7.64 11.82 2.65
N GLY A 168 -8.93 11.82 3.01
CA GLY A 168 -9.82 10.65 2.92
C GLY A 168 -9.79 9.71 4.13
N LEU A 169 -8.83 9.90 5.05
CA LEU A 169 -8.81 9.17 6.32
C LEU A 169 -9.84 9.75 7.30
N PRO A 170 -10.38 8.94 8.23
CA PRO A 170 -11.20 9.45 9.33
C PRO A 170 -10.42 10.47 10.16
N GLY A 171 -11.06 11.56 10.56
CA GLY A 171 -10.48 12.57 11.43
C GLY A 171 -10.08 11.98 12.78
N SER A 172 -10.93 11.13 13.37
CA SER A 172 -10.61 10.41 14.61
C SER A 172 -9.39 9.49 14.48
N TYR A 173 -9.16 8.93 13.28
CA TYR A 173 -7.95 8.15 13.00
C TYR A 173 -6.74 9.05 12.96
N ILE A 174 -6.79 10.19 12.25
CA ILE A 174 -5.70 11.16 12.17
C ILE A 174 -5.28 11.61 13.58
N VAL A 175 -6.25 12.04 14.40
CA VAL A 175 -6.00 12.46 15.80
C VAL A 175 -5.31 11.35 16.58
N ARG A 176 -5.87 10.13 16.56
CA ARG A 176 -5.30 8.98 17.29
C ARG A 176 -3.89 8.63 16.82
N GLN A 177 -3.62 8.66 15.51
CA GLN A 177 -2.30 8.33 15.01
C GLN A 177 -1.25 9.38 15.39
N ALA A 178 -1.60 10.66 15.29
CA ALA A 178 -0.72 11.74 15.71
C ALA A 178 -0.45 11.71 17.22
N ALA A 179 -1.48 11.54 18.05
CA ALA A 179 -1.32 11.35 19.49
C ALA A 179 -0.47 10.10 19.80
N ASN A 180 -0.68 8.99 19.09
CA ASN A 180 0.12 7.79 19.30
C ASN A 180 1.61 7.98 18.93
N TYR A 181 1.92 8.81 17.92
CA TYR A 181 3.32 9.19 17.64
C TYR A 181 3.89 10.07 18.76
N ARG A 182 3.13 11.08 19.20
CA ARG A 182 3.51 11.99 20.30
C ARG A 182 3.80 11.23 21.60
N ASP A 183 2.93 10.26 21.92
CA ASP A 183 2.92 9.57 23.21
C ASP A 183 3.71 8.24 23.16
N GLY A 184 4.35 7.92 22.03
CA GLY A 184 5.13 6.69 21.85
C GLY A 184 4.31 5.39 21.81
N LEU A 185 2.99 5.48 21.60
CA LEU A 185 2.09 4.34 21.49
C LEU A 185 2.06 3.71 20.09
N ARG A 186 2.47 4.47 19.07
CA ARG A 186 2.80 3.94 17.75
C ARG A 186 4.31 3.77 17.70
N THR A 187 4.75 2.52 17.83
CA THR A 187 6.17 2.20 17.94
C THR A 187 6.93 2.55 16.66
N VAL A 188 8.10 3.13 16.86
CA VAL A 188 9.03 3.59 15.82
C VAL A 188 10.40 3.01 16.16
N ASP A 189 11.02 2.31 15.23
CA ASP A 189 12.42 1.88 15.39
C ASP A 189 13.35 3.08 15.22
N ASP A 190 14.53 3.07 15.85
CA ASP A 190 15.56 4.13 15.70
C ASP A 190 15.98 4.36 14.24
N ASN A 191 15.84 3.33 13.39
CA ASN A 191 16.14 3.40 11.96
C ASN A 191 14.94 3.92 11.12
N ASP A 192 13.75 4.07 11.70
CA ASP A 192 12.58 4.61 11.05
C ASP A 192 12.54 6.15 11.15
N THR A 193 13.47 6.78 10.43
CA THR A 193 13.56 8.24 10.28
C THR A 193 12.23 8.93 9.97
N ALA A 194 11.32 8.29 9.20
CA ALA A 194 10.02 8.88 8.90
C ALA A 194 9.10 8.90 10.12
N GLY A 195 9.07 7.82 10.90
CA GLY A 195 8.34 7.76 12.16
C GLY A 195 8.91 8.72 13.21
N LEU A 196 10.24 8.84 13.30
CA LEU A 196 10.91 9.77 14.21
C LEU A 196 10.58 11.23 13.86
N ASN A 197 10.62 11.58 12.57
CA ASN A 197 10.21 12.90 12.11
C ASN A 197 8.73 13.19 12.42
N MET A 198 7.86 12.19 12.30
CA MET A 198 6.45 12.36 12.66
C MET A 198 6.27 12.56 14.16
N ALA A 199 6.96 11.79 15.01
CA ALA A 199 6.92 11.97 16.46
C ALA A 199 7.40 13.38 16.88
N GLU A 200 8.48 13.87 16.27
CA GLU A 200 8.96 15.23 16.51
C GLU A 200 7.95 16.29 16.06
N ALA A 201 7.36 16.13 14.86
CA ALA A 201 6.42 17.10 14.31
C ALA A 201 5.17 17.30 15.18
N VAL A 202 4.76 16.28 15.94
CA VAL A 202 3.57 16.31 16.79
C VAL A 202 3.88 16.49 18.29
N HIS A 203 5.16 16.50 18.67
CA HIS A 203 5.60 16.51 20.07
C HIS A 203 5.02 17.67 20.91
N GLN A 204 4.77 18.82 20.27
CA GLN A 204 4.25 20.02 20.92
C GLN A 204 2.82 20.38 20.49
N ILE A 205 2.10 19.44 19.86
CA ILE A 205 0.73 19.66 19.38
C ILE A 205 -0.26 19.07 20.40
N SER A 206 -1.16 19.91 20.91
CA SER A 206 -2.19 19.51 21.88
C SER A 206 -3.31 18.68 21.22
N ASP A 207 -4.10 17.97 22.03
CA ASP A 207 -5.23 17.20 21.51
C ASP A 207 -6.29 18.08 20.81
N GLU A 208 -6.47 19.31 21.28
CA GLU A 208 -7.36 20.29 20.64
C GLU A 208 -6.82 20.70 19.27
N GLN A 209 -5.54 21.05 19.19
CA GLN A 209 -4.89 21.37 17.92
C GLN A 209 -4.91 20.20 16.94
N LEU A 210 -4.74 18.96 17.42
CA LEU A 210 -4.88 17.76 16.58
C LEU A 210 -6.31 17.62 16.05
N ARG A 211 -7.34 17.88 16.86
CA ARG A 211 -8.73 17.87 16.42
C ARG A 211 -9.00 18.96 15.38
N ASP A 212 -8.47 20.16 15.57
CA ASP A 212 -8.59 21.25 14.60
C ASP A 212 -7.93 20.89 13.25
N ILE A 213 -6.70 20.39 13.29
CA ILE A 213 -5.98 19.91 12.09
C ILE A 213 -6.78 18.80 11.39
N ALA A 214 -7.32 17.84 12.15
CA ALA A 214 -8.12 16.76 11.59
C ALA A 214 -9.44 17.27 11.00
N ALA A 215 -10.10 18.23 11.66
CA ALA A 215 -11.31 18.89 11.17
C ALA A 215 -11.07 19.63 9.86
N TYR A 216 -9.89 20.24 9.68
CA TYR A 216 -9.47 20.80 8.39
C TYR A 216 -9.23 19.71 7.33
N LEU A 217 -8.45 18.68 7.66
CA LEU A 217 -8.07 17.62 6.71
C LEU A 217 -9.25 16.87 6.11
N VAL A 218 -10.32 16.66 6.89
CA VAL A 218 -11.54 15.98 6.40
C VAL A 218 -12.38 16.86 5.45
N THR A 219 -12.07 18.15 5.31
CA THR A 219 -12.66 19.03 4.29
C THR A 219 -11.98 18.93 2.92
N LEU A 220 -10.76 18.39 2.86
CA LEU A 220 -9.96 18.36 1.64
C LEU A 220 -10.38 17.24 0.70
N GLU A 221 -10.20 17.47 -0.60
CA GLU A 221 -10.45 16.52 -1.68
C GLU A 221 -9.15 16.06 -2.35
N ARG A 222 -9.13 14.81 -2.82
CA ARG A 222 -7.96 14.17 -3.41
C ARG A 222 -8.11 14.01 -4.92
#